data_AF-A0A1N7P925-F1
#
_entry.id   AF-A0A1N7P925-F1
#
_cell.length_a   1.000
_cell.length_b   1.000
_cell.length_c   1.000
_cell.angle_alpha   90.00
_cell.angle_beta   90.00
_cell.angle_gamma   90.00
#
_symmetry.space_group_name_H-M   'P 1'
#
loop_
_entity.id
_entity.type
_entity.pdbx_description
1 polymer ?
#
loop_
_entity_poly.entity_id
_entity_poly.type
_entity_poly.pdbx_seq_one_letter_code
_entity_poly.pdbx_strand_id
1 'polypeptide(L)'
;MDDPLMQPEIRPYADQVRFLCEAKVEEFRLMGYDSIDADAFWAYICSTLPKPLALYRLVDAILSAKPNDYMTYVTLGALRGDIERSEDV
;
A
#
# COMPACT_ATOMS: atom_id res chain seq x y z
N MET A 1 0.10 -11.96 -9.16
CA MET A 1 0.34 -11.79 -7.71
C MET A 1 -0.94 -12.22 -7.02
N ASP A 2 -0.87 -12.99 -5.94
CA ASP A 2 -2.07 -13.47 -5.23
C ASP A 2 -2.59 -12.29 -4.38
N ASP A 3 -3.69 -11.67 -4.80
CA ASP A 3 -4.25 -10.49 -4.12
C ASP A 3 -4.72 -10.89 -2.71
N PRO A 4 -4.16 -10.28 -1.64
CA PRO A 4 -4.59 -10.50 -0.25
C PRO A 4 -6.10 -10.43 -0.05
N LEU A 5 -6.81 -9.57 -0.78
CA LEU A 5 -8.26 -9.38 -0.63
C LEU A 5 -9.08 -10.54 -1.18
N MET A 6 -8.47 -11.43 -1.97
CA MET A 6 -9.14 -12.62 -2.51
C MET A 6 -9.07 -13.83 -1.57
N GLN A 7 -8.30 -13.74 -0.48
CA GLN A 7 -8.21 -14.80 0.52
C GLN A 7 -9.54 -14.92 1.30
N PRO A 8 -10.09 -16.13 1.50
CA PRO A 8 -11.40 -16.32 2.15
C PRO A 8 -11.52 -15.68 3.53
N GLU A 9 -10.42 -15.65 4.28
CA GLU A 9 -10.35 -15.11 5.64
C GLU A 9 -10.30 -13.57 5.68
N ILE A 10 -9.89 -12.94 4.57
CA ILE A 10 -9.68 -11.49 4.45
C ILE A 10 -10.81 -10.84 3.65
N ARG A 11 -11.32 -11.52 2.62
CA ARG A 11 -12.36 -11.04 1.70
C ARG A 11 -13.57 -10.40 2.40
N PRO A 12 -14.09 -10.91 3.53
CA PRO A 12 -15.21 -10.27 4.24
C PRO A 12 -14.92 -8.85 4.75
N TYR A 13 -13.64 -8.48 4.84
CA TYR A 13 -13.16 -7.19 5.34
C TYR A 13 -12.59 -6.29 4.23
N ALA A 14 -12.79 -6.64 2.96
CA ALA A 14 -12.14 -5.97 1.85
C ALA A 14 -12.43 -4.46 1.81
N ASP A 15 -13.68 -4.06 2.07
CA ASP A 15 -14.08 -2.65 2.06
C ASP A 15 -13.40 -1.88 3.20
N GLN A 16 -13.32 -2.47 4.40
CA GLN A 16 -12.64 -1.87 5.55
C GLN A 16 -11.14 -1.74 5.32
N VAL A 17 -10.52 -2.72 4.66
CA VAL A 17 -9.10 -2.67 4.30
C VAL A 17 -8.85 -1.57 3.26
N ARG A 18 -9.69 -1.45 2.24
CA ARG A 18 -9.59 -0.38 1.23
C ARG A 18 -9.73 1.00 1.88
N PHE A 19 -10.74 1.17 2.73
CA PHE A 19 -10.93 2.39 3.51
C PHE A 19 -9.69 2.70 4.38
N LEU A 20 -9.10 1.69 5.00
CA LEU A 20 -7.90 1.86 5.83
C LEU A 20 -6.68 2.32 5.01
N CYS A 21 -6.52 1.80 3.79
CA CYS A 21 -5.50 2.25 2.86
C CYS A 21 -5.71 3.72 2.45
N GLU A 22 -6.94 4.10 2.10
CA GLU A 22 -7.28 5.49 1.76
C GLU A 22 -7.01 6.45 2.93
N ALA A 23 -7.42 6.06 4.14
CA ALA A 23 -7.18 6.85 5.35
C ALA A 23 -5.67 7.03 5.63
N LYS A 24 -4.86 5.99 5.43
CA LYS A 24 -3.41 6.05 5.60
C LYS A 24 -2.74 6.92 4.53
N VAL A 25 -3.20 6.85 3.29
CA VAL A 25 -2.73 7.71 2.20
C VAL A 25 -3.04 9.17 2.53
N GLU A 26 -4.25 9.48 3.00
CA GLU A 26 -4.60 10.83 3.41
C GLU A 26 -3.75 11.32 4.59
N GLU A 27 -3.46 10.47 5.58
CA GLU A 27 -2.51 10.77 6.65
C GLU A 27 -1.13 11.16 6.08
N PHE A 28 -0.62 10.47 5.06
CA PHE A 28 0.65 10.81 4.43
C PHE A 28 0.59 12.16 3.70
N ARG A 29 -0.52 12.46 3.01
CA ARG A 29 -0.73 13.76 2.37
C ARG A 29 -0.73 14.90 3.38
N LEU A 30 -1.40 14.71 4.52
CA LEU A 30 -1.38 15.68 5.62
C LEU A 30 0.03 15.93 6.20
N MET A 31 0.95 14.98 6.03
CA MET A 31 2.38 15.13 6.39
C MET A 31 3.23 15.77 5.27
N GLY A 32 2.63 16.17 4.14
CA GLY A 32 3.30 16.79 3.00
C GLY A 32 3.71 15.84 1.88
N TYR A 33 3.23 14.58 1.88
CA TYR A 33 3.46 13.61 0.81
C TYR A 33 2.28 13.59 -0.16
N ASP A 34 2.03 14.69 -0.86
CA ASP A 34 0.80 14.90 -1.64
C ASP A 34 0.63 13.95 -2.84
N SER A 35 1.74 13.46 -3.41
CA SER A 35 1.74 12.66 -4.63
C SER A 35 1.50 11.16 -4.41
N ILE A 36 1.04 10.73 -3.23
CA ILE A 36 0.76 9.31 -2.98
C ILE A 36 -0.61 8.90 -3.51
N ASP A 37 -0.61 7.82 -4.29
CA ASP A 37 -1.79 7.17 -4.84
C ASP A 37 -2.15 5.90 -4.05
N ALA A 38 -3.46 5.62 -3.93
CA ALA A 38 -3.96 4.50 -3.13
C ALA A 38 -3.64 3.12 -3.74
N ASP A 39 -3.65 3.00 -5.07
CA ASP A 39 -3.30 1.76 -5.75
C ASP A 39 -1.79 1.50 -5.67
N ALA A 40 -0.97 2.54 -5.83
CA ALA A 40 0.47 2.45 -5.63
C ALA A 40 0.82 2.10 -4.16
N PHE A 41 0.11 2.68 -3.19
CA PHE A 41 0.24 2.32 -1.79
C PHE A 41 -0.18 0.87 -1.51
N TRP A 42 -1.27 0.40 -2.11
CA TRP A 42 -1.70 -1.00 -2.00
C TRP A 42 -0.65 -1.97 -2.56
N ALA A 43 -0.05 -1.66 -3.70
CA ALA A 43 1.05 -2.46 -4.27
C ALA A 43 2.26 -2.51 -3.33
N TYR A 44 2.61 -1.38 -2.71
CA TYR A 44 3.63 -1.33 -1.67
C TYR A 44 3.27 -2.24 -0.49
N ILE A 45 2.06 -2.14 0.07
CA ILE A 45 1.63 -2.99 1.18
C ILE A 45 1.75 -4.47 0.80
N CYS A 46 1.22 -4.88 -0.34
CA CYS A 46 1.30 -6.26 -0.84
C CYS A 46 2.74 -6.79 -0.91
N SER A 47 3.72 -5.93 -1.22
CA SER A 47 5.13 -6.29 -1.28
C SER A 47 5.77 -6.57 0.08
N THR A 48 5.18 -6.05 1.16
CA THR A 48 5.69 -6.18 2.54
C THR A 48 5.09 -7.36 3.31
N LEU A 49 4.03 -7.99 2.77
CA LEU A 49 3.27 -9.00 3.51
C LEU A 49 4.01 -10.33 3.62
N PRO A 50 4.11 -10.92 4.83
CA PRO A 50 4.65 -12.25 5.00
C PRO A 50 3.68 -13.33 4.52
N LYS A 51 4.20 -14.53 4.29
CA LYS A 51 3.40 -15.74 4.03
C LYS A 51 3.66 -16.77 5.13
N PRO A 52 2.62 -17.39 5.73
CA PRO A 52 1.19 -17.24 5.45
C PRO A 52 0.63 -15.89 5.93
N LEU A 53 -0.38 -15.37 5.22
CA LEU A 53 -1.01 -14.11 5.55
C LEU A 53 -2.14 -14.30 6.56
N ALA A 54 -2.25 -13.37 7.50
CA ALA A 54 -3.36 -13.25 8.42
C ALA A 54 -3.88 -11.81 8.41
N LEU A 55 -5.19 -11.62 8.65
CA LEU A 55 -5.82 -10.29 8.62
C LEU A 55 -5.10 -9.27 9.52
N TYR A 56 -4.73 -9.65 10.75
CA TYR A 56 -4.05 -8.72 11.66
C TYR A 56 -2.68 -8.27 11.14
N ARG A 57 -1.99 -9.09 10.34
CA ARG A 57 -0.71 -8.72 9.72
C ARG A 57 -0.90 -7.74 8.57
N LEU A 58 -1.97 -7.90 7.80
CA LEU A 58 -2.36 -6.94 6.76
C LEU A 58 -2.69 -5.58 7.37
N VAL A 59 -3.52 -5.58 8.41
CA VAL A 59 -3.88 -4.34 9.13
C VAL A 59 -2.66 -3.68 9.76
N ASP A 60 -1.78 -4.45 10.41
CA ASP A 60 -0.53 -3.96 10.98
C ASP A 60 0.38 -3.35 9.91
N ALA A 61 0.55 -4.02 8.76
CA ALA A 61 1.35 -3.48 7.65
C ALA A 61 0.84 -2.13 7.15
N ILE A 62 -0.48 -1.94 7.06
CA ILE A 62 -1.09 -0.67 6.65
C ILE A 62 -0.88 0.41 7.72
N LEU A 63 -1.19 0.11 8.98
CA LEU A 63 -1.15 1.10 10.07
C LEU A 63 0.27 1.51 10.46
N SER A 64 1.22 0.57 10.36
CA SER A 64 2.63 0.77 10.68
C SER A 64 3.47 1.29 9.51
N ALA A 65 2.86 1.47 8.32
CA ALA A 65 3.52 2.02 7.16
C ALA A 65 4.05 3.43 7.44
N LYS A 66 5.29 3.70 7.01
CA LYS A 66 5.93 5.00 7.14
C LYS A 66 6.13 5.64 5.76
N PRO A 67 5.94 6.96 5.63
CA PRO A 67 6.13 7.66 4.35
C PRO A 67 7.53 7.44 3.75
N ASN A 68 8.58 7.47 4.58
CA ASN A 68 9.96 7.28 4.13
C ASN A 68 10.21 5.88 3.52
N ASP A 69 9.61 4.85 4.11
CA ASP A 69 9.75 3.47 3.64
C ASP A 69 9.03 3.30 2.28
N TYR A 70 7.84 3.91 2.16
CA TYR A 70 7.10 3.97 0.89
C TYR A 70 7.89 4.71 -0.20
N MET A 71 8.46 5.89 0.10
CA MET A 71 9.26 6.64 -0.87
C MET A 71 10.51 5.89 -1.32
N THR A 72 11.13 5.12 -0.42
CA THR A 72 12.24 4.22 -0.75
C THR A 72 11.78 3.14 -1.73
N TYR A 73 10.64 2.50 -1.47
CA TYR A 73 10.03 1.53 -2.38
C TYR A 73 9.79 2.11 -3.78
N VAL A 74 9.16 3.29 -3.86
CA VAL A 74 8.89 3.98 -5.14
C VAL A 74 10.19 4.30 -5.88
N THR A 75 11.19 4.83 -5.18
CA THR A 75 12.50 5.18 -5.78
C THR A 75 13.19 3.95 -6.35
N LEU A 76 13.21 2.83 -5.61
CA LEU A 76 13.80 1.58 -6.08
C LEU A 76 13.04 1.00 -7.28
N GLY A 77 11.71 1.07 -7.30
CA GLY A 77 10.92 0.64 -8.45
C GLY A 77 11.18 1.47 -9.70
N ALA A 78 11.28 2.80 -9.57
CA ALA A 78 11.62 3.69 -10.67
C ALA A 78 13.02 3.40 -11.24
N LEU A 79 14.02 3.14 -10.38
CA LEU A 79 15.38 2.77 -10.82
C LEU A 79 15.42 1.43 -11.58
N ARG A 80 14.49 0.52 -11.29
CA ARG A 80 14.36 -0.78 -11.95
C ARG A 80 13.54 -0.72 -13.24
N GLY A 81 12.83 0.39 -13.48
CA GLY A 81 11.88 0.53 -14.59
C GLY A 81 10.52 -0.11 -14.32
N ASP A 82 10.21 -0.46 -13.06
CA ASP A 82 8.99 -1.16 -12.67
C ASP A 82 7.81 -0.19 -12.37
N ILE A 83 8.09 1.12 -12.25
CA ILE A 83 7.10 2.15 -11.90
C ILE A 83 7.19 3.29 -12.94
N GLU A 84 6.22 3.34 -13.86
CA GLU A 84 6.00 4.51 -14.72
C GLU A 84 5.36 5.63 -13.89
N ARG A 85 5.95 6.83 -13.90
CA ARG A 85 5.31 8.00 -13.30
C ARG A 85 4.10 8.36 -14.15
N SER A 86 2.91 8.48 -13.56
CA SER A 86 1.86 9.29 -14.18
C SER A 86 2.28 10.76 -14.06
N GLU A 87 3.15 11.21 -14.94
CA GLU A 87 3.29 12.63 -15.24
C GLU A 87 2.08 13.03 -16.09
N ASP A 88 0.94 13.24 -15.45
CA ASP A 88 -0.16 13.94 -16.11
C ASP A 88 -0.02 15.45 -15.84
N VAL A 89 0.10 16.14 -16.96
CA VAL A 89 0.33 17.56 -17.26
C VAL A 89 -0.58 18.54 -16.50
#